data_AF-A0ABD5XYG5-F1
#
_entry.id   AF-A0ABD5XYG5-F1
#
_cell.length_a   1.000
_cell.length_b   1.000
_cell.length_c   1.000
_cell.angle_alpha   90.00
_cell.angle_beta   90.00
_cell.angle_gamma   90.00
#
_symmetry.space_group_name_H-M   'P 1'
#
loop_
_entity.id
_entity.type
_entity.pdbx_description
1 polymer ?
#
loop_
_entity_poly.entity_id
_entity_poly.type
_entity_poly.pdbx_seq_one_letter_code
_entity_poly.pdbx_strand_id
1 'polypeptide(L)'
;MSGDVRRNGASTDTGVVPDWWTAFGYHGVWQVFGLGIPVIWLAFQSPTADNLLGPAAIAGLYGLALGVAAGRRGVLGDGWPRLTRRKLGTGVGYSRFLRRHCLVAATLALAMFGGVLVGRAGGAVAAGVTGLVVSLACAAAIPTLTDGTRRSRQARAVVYAAGLAVTLVVARPFDPATAIASAPVAFAFLVATAVADLRLSGE
;
A
#
# COMPACT_ATOMS: atom_id res chain seq x y z
N MET A 1 -11.91 -21.94 55.83
CA MET A 1 -12.27 -22.68 54.60
C MET A 1 -13.38 -21.89 53.94
N SER A 2 -13.26 -21.20 52.82
CA SER A 2 -12.60 -21.43 51.53
C SER A 2 -12.28 -20.02 50.99
N GLY A 3 -11.05 -19.65 50.62
CA GLY A 3 -10.32 -20.20 49.48
C GLY A 3 -10.41 -19.26 48.26
N ASP A 4 -10.22 -17.95 48.44
CA ASP A 4 -10.09 -16.98 47.34
C ASP A 4 -8.77 -17.23 46.59
N VAL A 5 -8.83 -18.14 45.62
CA VAL A 5 -7.77 -18.31 44.62
C VAL A 5 -7.83 -17.12 43.68
N ARG A 6 -7.19 -16.01 44.08
CA ARG A 6 -6.69 -15.00 43.14
C ARG A 6 -5.79 -15.72 42.14
N ARG A 7 -6.34 -16.09 40.98
CA ARG A 7 -5.55 -16.42 39.79
C ARG A 7 -4.88 -15.14 39.32
N ASN A 8 -3.82 -14.74 40.00
CA ASN A 8 -2.71 -14.00 39.42
C ASN A 8 -1.99 -14.96 38.47
N GLY A 9 -2.64 -15.25 37.35
CA GLY A 9 -1.98 -15.85 36.20
C GLY A 9 -1.09 -14.77 35.62
N ALA A 10 0.19 -14.83 35.92
CA ALA A 10 1.22 -14.26 35.07
C ALA A 10 1.03 -14.89 33.68
N SER A 11 0.19 -14.28 32.85
CA SER A 11 0.17 -14.58 31.42
C SER A 11 1.48 -14.04 30.88
N THR A 12 2.48 -14.92 30.83
CA THR A 12 3.65 -14.73 30.00
C THR A 12 3.15 -14.38 28.61
N ASP A 13 3.52 -13.17 28.21
CA ASP A 13 3.20 -12.39 27.02
C ASP A 13 3.59 -13.12 25.72
N THR A 14 3.02 -14.30 25.51
CA THR A 14 3.35 -15.25 24.42
C THR A 14 2.31 -15.21 23.31
N GLY A 15 1.16 -14.55 23.53
CA GLY A 15 0.10 -14.35 22.53
C GLY A 15 0.31 -13.12 21.63
N VAL A 16 1.11 -12.14 22.05
CA VAL A 16 1.29 -10.88 21.30
C VAL A 16 2.10 -11.09 20.01
N VAL A 17 3.13 -11.93 20.03
CA VAL A 17 4.00 -12.22 18.88
C VAL A 17 3.27 -13.03 17.78
N PRO A 18 2.54 -14.13 18.08
CA PRO A 18 1.71 -14.83 17.09
C PRO A 18 0.65 -13.93 16.43
N ASP A 19 0.04 -13.04 17.21
CA ASP A 19 -0.96 -12.11 16.70
C ASP A 19 -0.33 -11.03 15.79
N TRP A 20 0.91 -10.60 16.07
CA TRP A 20 1.62 -9.61 15.25
C TRP A 20 2.10 -10.24 13.95
N TRP A 21 2.55 -11.49 14.00
CA TRP A 21 2.89 -12.25 12.80
C TRP A 21 1.68 -12.41 11.87
N THR A 22 0.51 -12.71 12.43
CA THR A 22 -0.74 -12.81 11.66
C THR A 22 -1.17 -11.44 11.10
N ALA A 23 -1.05 -10.38 11.88
CA ALA A 23 -1.37 -9.01 11.47
C ALA A 23 -0.42 -8.48 10.37
N PHE A 24 0.87 -8.81 10.47
CA PHE A 24 1.88 -8.42 9.49
C PHE A 24 1.81 -9.30 8.24
N GLY A 25 1.86 -10.63 8.38
CA GLY A 25 1.91 -11.56 7.26
C GLY A 25 0.58 -11.65 6.50
N TYR A 26 -0.47 -12.16 7.16
CA TYR A 26 -1.75 -12.43 6.50
C TYR A 26 -2.52 -11.15 6.15
N HIS A 27 -2.41 -10.14 6.99
CA HIS A 27 -3.19 -8.92 6.88
C HIS A 27 -2.42 -7.71 6.33
N GLY A 28 -1.09 -7.71 6.42
CA GLY A 28 -0.22 -6.70 5.82
C GLY A 28 0.30 -7.17 4.47
N VAL A 29 1.27 -8.09 4.47
CA VAL A 29 2.02 -8.53 3.28
C VAL A 29 1.10 -9.08 2.20
N TRP A 30 0.28 -10.08 2.48
CA TRP A 30 -0.61 -10.68 1.46
C TRP A 30 -1.64 -9.69 0.91
N GLN A 31 -2.10 -8.78 1.76
CA GLN A 31 -3.06 -7.78 1.38
C GLN A 31 -2.43 -6.68 0.50
N VAL A 32 -1.22 -6.24 0.85
CA VAL A 32 -0.44 -5.27 0.06
C VAL A 32 -0.03 -5.89 -1.26
N PHE A 33 0.40 -7.15 -1.28
CA PHE A 33 0.68 -7.88 -2.51
C PHE A 33 -0.55 -7.97 -3.41
N GLY A 34 -1.68 -8.47 -2.89
CA GLY A 34 -2.89 -8.65 -3.68
C GLY A 34 -3.48 -7.35 -4.22
N LEU A 35 -3.41 -6.27 -3.43
CA LEU A 35 -3.87 -4.94 -3.87
C LEU A 35 -2.85 -4.22 -4.76
N GLY A 36 -1.57 -4.57 -4.68
CA GLY A 36 -0.47 -3.95 -5.40
C GLY A 36 -0.05 -4.66 -6.68
N ILE A 37 -0.69 -5.78 -7.06
CA ILE A 37 -0.27 -6.64 -8.17
C ILE A 37 0.10 -5.84 -9.44
N PRO A 38 -0.71 -4.89 -9.93
CA PRO A 38 -0.37 -4.20 -11.18
C PRO A 38 0.91 -3.36 -11.07
N VAL A 39 1.19 -2.77 -9.91
CA VAL A 39 2.39 -1.97 -9.66
C VAL A 39 3.61 -2.85 -9.48
N ILE A 40 3.46 -3.95 -8.74
CA ILE A 40 4.51 -4.96 -8.58
C ILE A 40 4.87 -5.56 -9.94
N TRP A 41 3.86 -5.86 -10.77
CA TRP A 41 4.05 -6.32 -12.14
C TRP A 41 4.83 -5.29 -12.96
N LEU A 42 4.45 -4.01 -12.93
CA LEU A 42 5.18 -2.95 -13.62
C LEU A 42 6.62 -2.80 -13.11
N ALA A 43 6.87 -3.00 -11.83
CA ALA A 43 8.22 -2.99 -11.27
C ALA A 43 9.06 -4.15 -11.83
N PHE A 44 8.49 -5.36 -11.97
CA PHE A 44 9.17 -6.51 -12.59
C PHE A 44 9.44 -6.33 -14.08
N GLN A 45 8.53 -5.66 -14.80
CA GLN A 45 8.66 -5.42 -16.24
C GLN A 45 9.49 -4.16 -16.56
N SER A 46 9.89 -3.39 -15.54
CA SER A 46 10.63 -2.15 -15.74
C SER A 46 12.02 -2.45 -16.30
N PRO A 47 12.45 -1.77 -17.38
CA PRO A 47 13.79 -1.95 -17.95
C PRO A 47 14.87 -1.45 -16.98
N THR A 48 14.47 -0.61 -16.01
CA THR A 48 15.26 -0.33 -14.81
C THR A 48 15.18 -1.53 -13.86
N ALA A 49 15.80 -2.64 -14.26
CA ALA A 49 16.36 -3.63 -13.34
C ALA A 49 17.60 -3.02 -12.65
N ASP A 50 17.42 -1.81 -12.13
CA ASP A 50 18.44 -0.99 -11.53
C ASP A 50 18.62 -1.46 -10.07
N ASN A 51 19.85 -1.46 -9.56
CA ASN A 51 20.17 -1.90 -8.20
C ASN A 51 19.44 -1.09 -7.11
N LEU A 52 18.74 -0.03 -7.52
CA LEU A 52 17.94 0.87 -6.71
C LEU A 52 16.49 0.39 -6.50
N LEU A 53 15.92 -0.34 -7.47
CA LEU A 53 14.51 -0.74 -7.43
C LEU A 53 14.25 -1.80 -6.36
N GLY A 54 15.16 -2.78 -6.23
CA GLY A 54 15.07 -3.84 -5.22
C GLY A 54 14.98 -3.29 -3.79
N PRO A 55 15.94 -2.48 -3.33
CA PRO A 55 15.89 -1.85 -2.00
C PRO A 55 14.63 -1.02 -1.76
N ALA A 56 14.21 -0.20 -2.74
CA ALA A 56 13.00 0.61 -2.64
C ALA A 56 11.72 -0.25 -2.56
N ALA A 57 11.63 -1.31 -3.36
CA ALA A 57 10.50 -2.24 -3.37
C ALA A 57 10.40 -3.04 -2.07
N ILE A 58 11.51 -3.58 -1.57
CA ILE A 58 11.55 -4.30 -0.30
C ILE A 58 11.15 -3.34 0.83
N ALA A 59 11.88 -2.24 1.00
CA ALA A 59 11.63 -1.30 2.09
C ALA A 59 10.20 -0.72 2.04
N GLY A 60 9.71 -0.40 0.84
CA GLY A 60 8.34 0.08 0.62
C GLY A 60 7.27 -0.95 0.95
N LEU A 61 7.43 -2.19 0.51
CA LEU A 61 6.45 -3.26 0.75
C LEU A 61 6.39 -3.66 2.23
N TYR A 62 7.55 -3.82 2.87
CA TYR A 62 7.65 -4.11 4.30
C TYR A 62 7.14 -2.93 5.13
N GLY A 63 7.51 -1.69 4.77
CA GLY A 63 7.01 -0.47 5.43
C GLY A 63 5.50 -0.34 5.37
N LEU A 64 4.91 -0.59 4.20
CA LEU A 64 3.45 -0.52 4.04
C LEU A 64 2.75 -1.65 4.81
N ALA A 65 3.29 -2.87 4.78
CA ALA A 65 2.77 -3.99 5.56
C ALA A 65 2.85 -3.74 7.08
N LEU A 66 3.94 -3.14 7.57
CA LEU A 66 4.08 -2.70 8.95
C LEU A 66 3.07 -1.61 9.31
N GLY A 67 2.89 -0.62 8.45
CA GLY A 67 1.90 0.45 8.65
C GLY A 67 0.46 -0.09 8.71
N VAL A 68 0.12 -1.05 7.84
CA VAL A 68 -1.17 -1.76 7.89
C VAL A 68 -1.32 -2.51 9.22
N ALA A 69 -0.30 -3.27 9.65
CA ALA A 69 -0.33 -4.01 10.90
C ALA A 69 -0.49 -3.09 12.12
N ALA A 70 0.28 -2.00 12.18
CA ALA A 70 0.19 -0.98 13.22
C ALA A 70 -1.19 -0.32 13.25
N GLY A 71 -1.75 0.02 12.08
CA GLY A 71 -3.11 0.54 11.97
C GLY A 71 -4.17 -0.46 12.44
N ARG A 72 -4.01 -1.77 12.17
CA ARG A 72 -4.95 -2.80 12.66
C ARG A 72 -4.87 -3.03 14.17
N ARG A 73 -3.73 -2.72 14.77
CA ARG A 73 -3.49 -2.79 16.22
C ARG A 73 -3.92 -1.52 16.96
N GLY A 74 -4.42 -0.50 16.26
CA GLY A 74 -4.85 0.75 16.88
C GLY A 74 -3.70 1.68 17.29
N VAL A 75 -2.46 1.37 16.88
CA VAL A 75 -1.28 2.21 17.18
C VAL A 75 -1.33 3.52 16.40
N LEU A 76 -2.02 3.54 15.26
CA LEU A 76 -2.19 4.71 14.41
C LEU A 76 -3.56 5.41 14.60
N GLY A 77 -4.20 5.21 15.76
CA GLY A 77 -5.48 5.83 16.11
C GLY A 77 -6.68 5.14 15.47
N ASP A 78 -6.92 5.40 14.17
CA ASP A 78 -8.06 4.85 13.44
C ASP A 78 -7.74 3.50 12.80
N GLY A 79 -8.48 2.49 13.22
CA GLY A 79 -8.29 1.11 12.82
C GLY A 79 -8.32 0.93 11.30
N TRP A 80 -7.27 0.32 10.74
CA TRP A 80 -7.21 0.05 9.31
C TRP A 80 -8.46 -0.73 8.83
N PRO A 81 -9.17 -0.30 7.77
CA PRO A 81 -10.47 -0.86 7.40
C PRO A 81 -10.43 -2.38 7.14
N ARG A 82 -11.32 -3.15 7.79
CA ARG A 82 -11.45 -4.60 7.58
C ARG A 82 -12.32 -4.92 6.35
N LEU A 83 -11.82 -5.78 5.45
CA LEU A 83 -12.63 -6.39 4.39
C LEU A 83 -13.42 -7.55 5.01
N THR A 84 -14.69 -7.32 5.35
CA THR A 84 -15.61 -8.40 5.71
C THR A 84 -16.33 -8.91 4.46
N ARG A 85 -16.37 -10.24 4.27
CA ARG A 85 -17.00 -10.91 3.12
C ARG A 85 -18.44 -10.45 2.84
N ARG A 86 -19.18 -10.04 3.89
CA ARG A 86 -20.55 -9.49 3.79
C ARG A 86 -20.67 -8.19 2.97
N LYS A 87 -19.59 -7.42 2.79
CA LYS A 87 -19.66 -6.11 2.12
C LYS A 87 -19.41 -6.18 0.61
N LEU A 88 -18.75 -7.23 0.11
CA LEU A 88 -18.37 -7.35 -1.31
C LEU A 88 -19.57 -7.54 -2.27
N GLY A 89 -20.73 -7.98 -1.77
CA GLY A 89 -21.96 -8.09 -2.56
C GLY A 89 -22.77 -6.79 -2.70
N THR A 90 -22.24 -5.65 -2.24
CA THR A 90 -22.92 -4.34 -2.29
C THR A 90 -22.06 -3.31 -3.02
N GLY A 91 -22.67 -2.39 -3.80
CA GLY A 91 -21.94 -1.35 -4.54
C GLY A 91 -21.02 -0.50 -3.65
N VAL A 92 -21.42 -0.29 -2.38
CA VAL A 92 -20.63 0.42 -1.35
C VAL A 92 -19.38 -0.36 -0.90
N GLY A 93 -19.42 -1.70 -0.91
CA GLY A 93 -18.24 -2.49 -0.61
C GLY A 93 -17.24 -2.53 -1.75
N TYR A 94 -17.73 -2.51 -3.00
CA TYR A 94 -16.89 -2.43 -4.19
C TYR A 94 -16.11 -1.10 -4.24
N SER A 95 -16.77 0.04 -4.00
CA SER A 95 -16.10 1.35 -3.98
C SER A 95 -15.02 1.44 -2.89
N ARG A 96 -15.27 0.88 -1.70
CA ARG A 96 -14.26 0.80 -0.63
C ARG A 96 -13.08 -0.09 -0.98
N PHE A 97 -13.31 -1.22 -1.65
CA PHE A 97 -12.25 -2.10 -2.12
C PHE A 97 -11.39 -1.41 -3.18
N LEU A 98 -12.03 -0.79 -4.17
CA LEU A 98 -11.37 -0.06 -5.25
C LEU A 98 -10.52 1.11 -4.72
N ARG A 99 -11.06 1.90 -3.79
CA ARG A 99 -10.33 2.99 -3.13
C ARG A 99 -9.03 2.50 -2.49
N ARG A 100 -9.13 1.38 -1.78
CA ARG A 100 -8.00 0.78 -1.08
C ARG A 100 -6.97 0.21 -2.05
N HIS A 101 -7.42 -0.45 -3.11
CA HIS A 101 -6.56 -0.89 -4.20
C HIS A 101 -5.77 0.30 -4.77
N CYS A 102 -6.45 1.38 -5.14
CA CYS A 102 -5.82 2.56 -5.72
C CYS A 102 -4.84 3.25 -4.75
N LEU A 103 -5.19 3.36 -3.47
CA LEU A 103 -4.30 3.95 -2.46
C LEU A 103 -3.05 3.10 -2.22
N VAL A 104 -3.20 1.78 -2.09
CA VAL A 104 -2.07 0.87 -1.94
C VAL A 104 -1.20 0.85 -3.18
N ALA A 105 -1.80 0.80 -4.37
CA ALA A 105 -1.08 0.83 -5.63
C ALA A 105 -0.30 2.16 -5.79
N ALA A 106 -0.94 3.30 -5.58
CA ALA A 106 -0.27 4.59 -5.67
C ALA A 106 0.86 4.74 -4.63
N THR A 107 0.65 4.24 -3.40
CA THR A 107 1.67 4.24 -2.35
C THR A 107 2.88 3.39 -2.76
N LEU A 108 2.65 2.16 -3.25
CA LEU A 108 3.73 1.29 -3.73
C LEU A 108 4.45 1.90 -4.92
N ALA A 109 3.73 2.53 -5.85
CA ALA A 109 4.33 3.19 -7.00
C ALA A 109 5.24 4.36 -6.55
N LEU A 110 4.77 5.19 -5.62
CA LEU A 110 5.56 6.26 -5.03
C LEU A 110 6.77 5.73 -4.27
N ALA A 111 6.61 4.66 -3.48
CA ALA A 111 7.69 4.08 -2.71
C ALA A 111 8.76 3.44 -3.61
N MET A 112 8.35 2.62 -4.58
CA MET A 112 9.23 1.90 -5.50
C MET A 112 9.91 2.87 -6.47
N PHE A 113 9.12 3.55 -7.29
CA PHE A 113 9.65 4.38 -8.37
C PHE A 113 10.16 5.73 -7.85
N GLY A 114 9.53 6.30 -6.81
CA GLY A 114 10.04 7.52 -6.16
C GLY A 114 11.34 7.25 -5.42
N GLY A 115 11.46 6.08 -4.79
CA GLY A 115 12.72 5.59 -4.24
C GLY A 115 13.82 5.49 -5.29
N VAL A 116 13.52 4.98 -6.49
CA VAL A 116 14.49 4.96 -7.61
C VAL A 116 14.92 6.38 -8.00
N LEU A 117 14.00 7.34 -8.08
CA LEU A 117 14.36 8.73 -8.40
C LEU A 117 15.33 9.34 -7.37
N VAL A 118 15.07 9.14 -6.08
CA VAL A 118 15.96 9.63 -5.01
C VAL A 118 17.28 8.85 -4.99
N GLY A 119 17.22 7.55 -5.26
CA GLY A 119 18.38 6.67 -5.36
C GLY A 119 19.36 7.04 -6.45
N ARG A 120 18.91 7.71 -7.53
CA ARG A 120 19.82 8.23 -8.57
C ARG A 120 20.77 9.30 -8.06
N ALA A 121 20.40 10.02 -7.00
CA ALA A 121 21.26 11.03 -6.36
C ALA A 121 21.97 10.50 -5.11
N GLY A 122 21.32 9.61 -4.34
CA GLY A 122 21.81 9.15 -3.03
C GLY A 122 22.16 7.65 -2.92
N GLY A 123 22.10 6.91 -4.02
CA GLY A 123 22.38 5.47 -4.06
C GLY A 123 21.27 4.59 -3.46
N ALA A 124 21.57 3.29 -3.34
CA ALA A 124 20.62 2.25 -2.93
C ALA A 124 20.02 2.45 -1.53
N VAL A 125 20.82 2.98 -0.59
CA VAL A 125 20.36 3.26 0.79
C VAL A 125 19.30 4.37 0.77
N ALA A 126 19.55 5.46 0.03
CA ALA A 126 18.59 6.54 -0.10
C ALA A 126 17.28 6.08 -0.77
N ALA A 127 17.38 5.17 -1.76
CA ALA A 127 16.21 4.55 -2.38
C ALA A 127 15.37 3.75 -1.39
N GLY A 128 16.02 2.90 -0.58
CA GLY A 128 15.35 2.10 0.45
C GLY A 128 14.72 2.96 1.55
N VAL A 129 15.44 3.93 2.09
CA VAL A 129 14.91 4.86 3.12
C VAL A 129 13.71 5.63 2.60
N THR A 130 13.78 6.13 1.35
CA THR A 130 12.65 6.82 0.73
C THR A 130 11.44 5.90 0.61
N GLY A 131 11.63 4.67 0.11
CA GLY A 131 10.56 3.69 0.02
C GLY A 131 9.89 3.41 1.36
N LEU A 132 10.68 3.23 2.43
CA LEU A 132 10.17 3.01 3.78
C LEU A 132 9.36 4.21 4.29
N VAL A 133 9.92 5.41 4.20
CA VAL A 133 9.31 6.64 4.72
C VAL A 133 8.01 6.96 3.99
N VAL A 134 8.01 6.88 2.65
CA VAL A 134 6.81 7.10 1.83
C VAL A 134 5.72 6.09 2.18
N SER A 135 6.07 4.81 2.29
CA SER A 135 5.10 3.78 2.65
C SER A 135 4.49 3.96 4.03
N LEU A 136 5.30 4.32 5.04
CA LEU A 136 4.80 4.58 6.39
C LEU A 136 3.96 5.86 6.46
N ALA A 137 4.39 6.93 5.80
CA ALA A 137 3.65 8.19 5.75
C ALA A 137 2.30 8.01 5.05
N CYS A 138 2.26 7.31 3.92
CA CYS A 138 1.02 6.98 3.23
C CYS A 138 0.14 6.04 4.06
N ALA A 139 0.72 5.03 4.74
CA ALA A 139 -0.04 4.16 5.64
C ALA A 139 -0.73 4.94 6.76
N ALA A 140 -0.02 5.91 7.36
CA ALA A 140 -0.58 6.79 8.39
C ALA A 140 -1.64 7.75 7.83
N ALA A 141 -1.52 8.19 6.57
CA ALA A 141 -2.48 9.08 5.93
C ALA A 141 -3.74 8.35 5.42
N ILE A 142 -3.66 7.05 5.11
CA ILE A 142 -4.76 6.29 4.49
C ILE A 142 -6.11 6.40 5.24
N PRO A 143 -6.20 6.35 6.58
CA PRO A 143 -7.45 6.56 7.29
C PRO A 143 -8.15 7.86 6.88
N THR A 144 -7.44 8.99 6.91
CA THR A 144 -7.97 10.31 6.49
C THR A 144 -8.28 10.39 5.00
N LEU A 145 -7.52 9.67 4.17
CA LEU A 145 -7.76 9.58 2.73
C LEU A 145 -8.95 8.68 2.39
N THR A 146 -9.43 7.85 3.31
CA THR A 146 -10.61 7.02 3.11
C THR A 146 -11.93 7.73 3.43
N ASP A 147 -11.88 8.95 3.97
CA ASP A 147 -13.08 9.74 4.24
C ASP A 147 -13.85 10.10 2.97
N GLY A 148 -15.16 10.25 3.11
CA GLY A 148 -16.08 10.64 2.03
C GLY A 148 -16.06 12.13 1.69
N THR A 149 -15.20 12.93 2.34
CA THR A 149 -15.19 14.40 2.16
C THR A 149 -14.60 14.82 0.82
N ARG A 150 -15.02 15.98 0.31
CA ARG A 150 -14.47 16.57 -0.94
C ARG A 150 -12.95 16.80 -0.85
N ARG A 151 -12.45 17.20 0.33
CA ARG A 151 -11.02 17.40 0.60
C ARG A 151 -10.25 16.08 0.53
N SER A 152 -10.79 15.01 1.10
CA SER A 152 -10.19 13.67 1.04
C SER A 152 -10.13 13.16 -0.42
N ARG A 153 -11.19 13.39 -1.21
CA ARG A 153 -11.20 13.08 -2.65
C ARG A 153 -10.12 13.83 -3.44
N GLN A 154 -9.94 15.12 -3.19
CA GLN A 154 -8.88 15.91 -3.84
C GLN A 154 -7.49 15.39 -3.44
N ALA A 155 -7.27 15.10 -2.15
CA ALA A 155 -6.02 14.54 -1.67
C ALA A 155 -5.72 13.17 -2.31
N ARG A 156 -6.73 12.30 -2.44
CA ARG A 156 -6.60 11.02 -3.18
C ARG A 156 -6.20 11.24 -4.64
N ALA A 157 -6.84 12.18 -5.33
CA ALA A 157 -6.52 12.49 -6.72
C ALA A 157 -5.05 12.92 -6.88
N VAL A 158 -4.53 13.73 -5.95
CA VAL A 158 -3.11 14.13 -5.93
C VAL A 158 -2.20 12.92 -5.72
N VAL A 159 -2.52 12.04 -4.76
CA VAL A 159 -1.73 10.82 -4.50
C VAL A 159 -1.73 9.89 -5.72
N TYR A 160 -2.88 9.70 -6.38
CA TYR A 160 -2.99 8.88 -7.59
C TYR A 160 -2.20 9.47 -8.74
N ALA A 161 -2.34 10.79 -8.98
CA ALA A 161 -1.60 11.49 -10.02
C ALA A 161 -0.09 11.41 -9.79
N ALA A 162 0.37 11.57 -8.55
CA ALA A 162 1.78 11.46 -8.20
C ALA A 162 2.30 10.02 -8.45
N GLY A 163 1.56 8.99 -8.00
CA GLY A 163 1.95 7.59 -8.23
C GLY A 163 2.02 7.24 -9.72
N LEU A 164 1.02 7.67 -10.50
CA LEU A 164 0.99 7.47 -11.95
C LEU A 164 2.14 8.22 -12.66
N ALA A 165 2.40 9.47 -12.28
CA ALA A 165 3.46 10.28 -12.86
C ALA A 165 4.84 9.66 -12.64
N VAL A 166 5.15 9.23 -11.41
CA VAL A 166 6.44 8.60 -11.12
C VAL A 166 6.56 7.25 -11.83
N THR A 167 5.46 6.49 -11.94
CA THR A 167 5.42 5.26 -12.75
C THR A 167 5.75 5.54 -14.23
N LEU A 168 5.17 6.59 -14.82
CA LEU A 168 5.47 7.00 -16.19
C LEU A 168 6.94 7.37 -16.38
N VAL A 169 7.51 8.14 -15.45
CA VAL A 169 8.89 8.65 -15.56
C VAL A 169 9.92 7.53 -15.40
N VAL A 170 9.69 6.59 -14.48
CA VAL A 170 10.68 5.57 -14.11
C VAL A 170 10.45 4.25 -14.83
N ALA A 171 9.23 3.72 -14.78
CA ALA A 171 8.90 2.44 -15.38
C ALA A 171 8.73 2.54 -16.90
N ARG A 172 8.44 3.74 -17.42
CA ARG A 172 8.28 4.04 -18.85
C ARG A 172 7.44 2.99 -19.59
N PRO A 173 6.17 2.77 -19.18
CA PRO A 173 5.37 1.65 -19.67
C PRO A 173 5.08 1.68 -21.18
N PHE A 174 5.29 2.81 -21.86
CA PHE A 174 5.09 2.98 -23.30
C PHE A 174 6.39 2.98 -24.11
N ASP A 175 7.54 2.79 -23.47
CA ASP A 175 8.82 2.76 -24.16
C ASP A 175 8.93 1.45 -24.98
N PRO A 176 8.99 1.52 -26.31
CA PRO A 176 9.07 0.32 -27.15
C PRO A 176 10.33 -0.52 -26.88
N ALA A 177 11.36 0.06 -26.25
CA ALA A 177 12.55 -0.67 -25.82
C ALA A 177 12.29 -1.67 -24.69
N THR A 178 11.17 -1.55 -23.96
CA THR A 178 10.82 -2.47 -22.86
C THR A 178 10.32 -3.84 -23.33
N ALA A 179 10.11 -4.06 -24.63
CA ALA A 179 9.76 -5.34 -25.27
C ALA A 179 8.53 -6.10 -24.70
N ILE A 180 7.86 -5.58 -23.67
CA ILE A 180 6.81 -6.27 -22.93
C ILE A 180 5.48 -5.56 -23.16
N ALA A 181 4.64 -6.16 -24.01
CA ALA A 181 3.31 -5.64 -24.38
C ALA A 181 2.33 -5.49 -23.20
N SER A 182 2.61 -6.10 -22.04
CA SER A 182 1.74 -6.04 -20.86
C SER A 182 1.89 -4.77 -20.01
N ALA A 183 3.00 -4.02 -20.14
CA ALA A 183 3.24 -2.82 -19.34
C ALA A 183 2.24 -1.68 -19.64
N PRO A 184 1.91 -1.34 -20.91
CA PRO A 184 0.85 -0.38 -21.21
C PRO A 184 -0.51 -0.79 -20.63
N VAL A 185 -0.82 -2.09 -20.65
CA VAL A 185 -2.09 -2.63 -20.16
C VAL A 185 -2.19 -2.49 -18.65
N ALA A 186 -1.13 -2.84 -17.91
CA ALA A 186 -1.08 -2.67 -16.46
C ALA A 186 -1.17 -1.20 -16.05
N PHE A 187 -0.51 -0.30 -16.78
CA PHE A 187 -0.62 1.14 -16.54
C PHE A 187 -2.03 1.67 -16.84
N ALA A 188 -2.63 1.27 -17.97
CA ALA A 188 -4.01 1.64 -18.32
C ALA A 188 -5.01 1.15 -17.27
N PHE A 189 -4.79 -0.06 -16.72
CA PHE A 189 -5.59 -0.58 -15.62
C PHE A 189 -5.50 0.30 -14.37
N LEU A 190 -4.31 0.76 -13.98
CA LEU A 190 -4.13 1.69 -12.84
C LEU A 190 -4.83 3.03 -13.06
N VAL A 191 -4.77 3.56 -14.29
CA VAL A 191 -5.48 4.80 -14.64
C VAL A 191 -6.99 4.58 -14.54
N ALA A 192 -7.51 3.49 -15.11
CA ALA A 192 -8.93 3.18 -15.11
C ALA A 192 -9.48 3.00 -13.69
N THR A 193 -8.76 2.27 -12.81
CA THR A 193 -9.18 2.07 -11.42
C THR A 193 -9.14 3.37 -10.62
N ALA A 194 -8.13 4.21 -10.81
CA ALA A 194 -8.04 5.52 -10.16
C ALA A 194 -9.19 6.45 -10.59
N VAL A 195 -9.51 6.51 -11.89
CA VAL A 195 -10.64 7.30 -12.40
C VAL A 195 -11.96 6.76 -11.84
N ALA A 196 -12.13 5.44 -11.81
CA ALA A 196 -13.33 4.82 -11.27
C ALA A 196 -13.51 5.11 -9.76
N ASP A 197 -12.46 5.05 -8.94
CA ASP A 197 -12.55 5.46 -7.53
C ASP A 197 -12.99 6.91 -7.39
N LEU A 198 -12.35 7.82 -8.15
CA LEU A 198 -12.65 9.23 -8.08
C LEU A 198 -14.08 9.55 -8.55
N ARG A 199 -14.66 8.78 -9.49
CA ARG A 199 -16.06 8.92 -9.93
C ARG A 199 -17.05 8.40 -8.89
N LEU A 200 -16.84 7.18 -8.40
CA LEU A 200 -17.70 6.54 -7.39
C LEU A 200 -17.68 7.26 -6.02
N SER A 201 -16.70 8.13 -5.79
CA SER A 201 -16.61 8.96 -4.60
C SER A 201 -17.37 10.30 -4.70
N GLY A 202 -18.05 10.55 -5.82
CA GLY A 202 -18.77 11.81 -6.09
C GLY A 202 -20.30 11.71 -6.02
N GLU A 203 -20.84 10.51 -5.82
CA GLU A 203 -22.25 10.22 -5.55
C GLU A 203 -22.49 10.11 -4.04
#